data_AF-A0A7L2RAV7-F1
#
_entry.id   AF-A0A7L2RAV7-F1
#
_cell.length_a   1.000
_cell.length_b   1.000
_cell.length_c   1.000
_cell.angle_alpha   90.00
_cell.angle_beta   90.00
_cell.angle_gamma   90.00
#
_symmetry.space_group_name_H-M   'P 1'
#
loop_
_entity.id
_entity.type
_entity.pdbx_description
1 polymer ?
#
loop_
_entity_poly.entity_id
_entity_poly.type
_entity_poly.pdbx_seq_one_letter_code
_entity_poly.pdbx_strand_id
1 'polypeptide(L)'
;DARSQREFNESHIVTAQRIQLSPTGQYLIPNPEALGYVRFCVVYDHDTGFFGCTDYQEEEETDTEPAQANSSLVSLGAGEGDALFHARNLEQFTRHPVLLLKGGYKYFSACYHFLKSQKTLWMPQELDIFQPYPVEILPAKLYMGNSKQASDKQIQKDLKIKALVNVSEQPVTL
;
A
#
# COMPACT_ATOMS: atom_id res chain seq x y z
N ASP A 1 -3.48 9.99 0.92
CA ASP A 1 -2.72 10.53 -0.24
C ASP A 1 -2.27 11.95 0.08
N ALA A 2 -0.96 12.17 0.13
CA ALA A 2 -0.31 13.45 0.43
C ALA A 2 -0.02 14.30 -0.82
N ARG A 3 -0.27 13.78 -2.02
CA ARG A 3 0.05 14.47 -3.29
C ARG A 3 -0.89 15.63 -3.57
N SER A 4 -0.54 16.43 -4.59
CA SER A 4 -1.35 17.56 -5.02
C SER A 4 -2.75 17.13 -5.49
N GLN A 5 -3.70 18.07 -5.45
CA GLN A 5 -5.06 17.83 -5.94
C GLN A 5 -5.10 17.40 -7.40
N ARG A 6 -4.18 17.93 -8.23
CA ARG A 6 -4.09 17.57 -9.65
C ARG A 6 -3.69 16.11 -9.80
N GLU A 7 -2.62 15.69 -9.15
CA GLU A 7 -2.13 14.30 -9.21
C GLU A 7 -3.17 13.30 -8.67
N PHE A 8 -3.85 13.65 -7.57
CA PHE A 8 -4.93 12.84 -7.02
C PHE A 8 -6.09 12.65 -8.01
N ASN A 9 -6.48 13.72 -8.71
CA ASN A 9 -7.55 13.69 -9.69
C ASN A 9 -7.17 12.91 -10.95
N GLU A 10 -5.90 12.95 -11.35
CA GLU A 10 -5.40 12.17 -12.48
C GLU A 10 -5.44 10.67 -12.17
N SER A 11 -4.92 10.24 -11.02
CA SER A 11 -5.03 8.85 -10.54
C SER A 11 -4.54 8.72 -9.10
N HIS A 12 -5.21 7.90 -8.29
CA HIS A 12 -4.88 7.62 -6.89
C HIS A 12 -5.19 6.15 -6.55
N ILE A 13 -4.73 5.65 -5.40
CA ILE A 13 -5.05 4.29 -4.95
C ILE A 13 -6.56 4.20 -4.66
N VAL A 14 -7.21 3.12 -5.07
CA VAL A 14 -8.65 2.91 -4.80
C VAL A 14 -8.93 3.07 -3.30
N THR A 15 -10.02 3.76 -2.96
CA THR A 15 -10.44 4.17 -1.60
C THR A 15 -9.57 5.22 -0.90
N ALA A 16 -8.46 5.67 -1.50
CA ALA A 16 -7.61 6.65 -0.87
C ALA A 16 -8.33 8.00 -0.70
N GLN A 17 -8.15 8.61 0.47
CA GLN A 17 -8.57 9.98 0.72
C GLN A 17 -7.37 10.91 0.58
N ARG A 18 -7.59 12.05 -0.10
CA ARG A 18 -6.58 13.10 -0.18
C ARG A 18 -6.54 13.88 1.12
N ILE A 19 -5.33 14.14 1.60
CA ILE A 19 -5.11 15.03 2.73
C ILE A 19 -5.45 16.47 2.29
N GLN A 20 -6.25 17.15 3.10
CA GLN A 20 -6.66 18.51 2.85
C GLN A 20 -6.11 19.40 3.98
N LEU A 21 -5.59 20.56 3.60
CA LEU A 21 -5.16 21.59 4.55
C LEU A 21 -6.11 22.78 4.42
N SER A 22 -6.41 23.42 5.54
CA SER A 22 -7.11 24.69 5.58
C SER A 22 -6.24 25.81 4.97
N PRO A 23 -6.82 26.98 4.66
CA PRO A 23 -6.05 28.14 4.24
C PRO A 23 -4.99 28.59 5.27
N THR A 24 -5.16 28.20 6.54
CA THR A 24 -4.23 28.44 7.64
C THR A 24 -3.18 27.33 7.81
N GLY A 25 -3.17 26.32 6.93
CA GLY A 25 -2.23 25.19 6.95
C GLY A 25 -2.57 24.08 7.95
N GLN A 26 -3.79 24.08 8.52
CA GLN A 26 -4.23 23.06 9.47
C GLN A 26 -4.89 21.87 8.76
N TYR A 27 -4.79 20.66 9.32
CA TYR A 27 -5.40 19.48 8.73
C TYR A 27 -6.93 19.53 8.76
N LEU A 28 -7.53 19.36 7.59
CA LEU A 28 -8.97 19.12 7.44
C LEU A 28 -9.19 17.62 7.39
N ILE A 29 -9.25 17.01 8.56
CA ILE A 29 -9.57 15.59 8.69
C ILE A 29 -11.09 15.45 8.62
N PRO A 30 -11.63 14.79 7.58
CA PRO A 30 -13.08 14.71 7.39
C PRO A 30 -13.80 13.94 8.50
N ASN A 31 -13.10 13.06 9.23
CA ASN A 31 -13.64 12.39 10.41
C ASN A 31 -12.54 11.96 11.41
N PRO A 32 -12.23 12.79 12.43
CA PRO A 32 -11.22 12.43 13.43
C PRO A 32 -11.67 11.29 14.35
N GLU A 33 -12.97 11.11 14.57
CA GLU A 33 -13.48 9.98 15.37
C GLU A 33 -13.22 8.65 14.67
N ALA A 34 -13.43 8.59 13.35
CA ALA A 34 -13.15 7.40 12.56
C ALA A 34 -11.67 6.99 12.63
N LEU A 35 -10.74 7.95 12.56
CA LEU A 35 -9.30 7.67 12.70
C LEU A 35 -8.94 7.00 14.04
N GLY A 36 -9.69 7.30 15.10
CA GLY A 36 -9.53 6.64 16.40
C GLY A 36 -9.85 5.14 16.39
N TYR A 37 -10.63 4.67 15.42
CA TYR A 37 -11.03 3.26 15.27
C TYR A 37 -10.33 2.55 14.12
N VAL A 38 -9.66 3.28 13.23
CA VAL A 38 -8.95 2.69 12.10
C VAL A 38 -7.74 1.91 12.59
N ARG A 39 -7.66 0.63 12.17
CA ARG A 39 -6.52 -0.26 12.49
C ARG A 39 -5.31 0.00 11.60
N PHE A 40 -5.55 0.37 10.33
CA PHE A 40 -4.50 0.61 9.34
C PHE A 40 -4.69 1.99 8.72
N CYS A 41 -3.88 2.95 9.15
CA CYS A 41 -3.77 4.25 8.51
C CYS A 41 -2.51 4.25 7.65
N VAL A 42 -2.64 4.44 6.33
CA VAL A 42 -1.50 4.42 5.40
C VAL A 42 -1.38 5.77 4.70
N VAL A 43 -0.20 6.37 4.77
CA VAL A 43 0.13 7.65 4.13
C VAL A 43 1.19 7.43 3.05
N TYR A 44 1.04 8.17 1.94
CA TYR A 44 1.93 8.06 0.79
C TYR A 44 1.93 9.37 0.01
N ASP A 45 3.06 9.70 -0.60
CA ASP A 45 3.21 10.78 -1.58
C ASP A 45 3.58 10.17 -2.95
N HIS A 46 4.16 10.96 -3.85
CA HIS A 46 4.55 10.47 -5.17
C HIS A 46 5.66 9.40 -5.08
N ASP A 47 6.67 9.60 -4.23
CA ASP A 47 7.84 8.75 -4.10
C ASP A 47 8.31 8.75 -2.63
N THR A 48 7.52 8.06 -1.79
CA THR A 48 7.81 7.98 -0.36
C THR A 48 9.14 7.25 -0.24
N GLY A 49 10.17 7.98 0.19
CA GLY A 49 11.56 7.54 0.15
C GLY A 49 11.72 6.07 0.53
N PHE A 50 12.43 5.33 -0.31
CA PHE A 50 12.82 3.96 -0.05
C PHE A 50 13.89 3.92 1.04
N PHE A 51 13.52 4.27 2.28
CA PHE A 51 14.40 4.08 3.43
C PHE A 51 14.30 2.63 3.89
N GLY A 52 15.11 1.77 3.24
CA GLY A 52 15.60 0.48 3.73
C GLY A 52 14.55 -0.58 4.13
N CYS A 53 14.25 -1.49 3.22
CA CYS A 53 14.22 -2.92 3.53
C CYS A 53 14.71 -3.62 2.28
N THR A 54 16.02 -3.82 2.20
CA THR A 54 16.65 -4.69 1.22
C THR A 54 16.39 -6.13 1.65
N ASP A 55 15.25 -6.70 1.24
CA ASP A 55 15.04 -8.15 1.27
C ASP A 55 14.61 -8.64 -0.11
N TYR A 56 15.36 -8.24 -1.13
CA TYR A 56 15.41 -8.92 -2.44
C TYR A 56 16.82 -8.72 -3.02
N GLN A 57 17.82 -9.35 -2.40
CA GLN A 57 18.95 -9.81 -3.18
C GLN A 57 18.49 -11.11 -3.84
N GLU A 58 18.40 -11.13 -5.16
CA GLU A 58 18.71 -12.36 -5.87
C GLU A 58 20.14 -12.71 -5.45
N GLU A 59 20.29 -13.86 -4.79
CA GLU A 59 21.60 -14.43 -4.48
C GLU A 59 22.30 -14.75 -5.82
N GLU A 60 23.05 -13.80 -6.35
CA GLU A 60 24.22 -14.16 -7.14
C GLU A 60 25.36 -14.38 -6.15
N GLU A 61 25.69 -15.65 -5.94
CA GLU A 61 26.87 -16.09 -5.19
C GLU A 61 28.12 -15.41 -5.75
N THR A 62 28.64 -14.43 -5.02
CA THR A 62 30.06 -14.08 -5.13
C THR A 62 30.63 -14.02 -3.71
N ASP A 63 31.48 -15.00 -3.42
CA ASP A 63 32.18 -15.16 -2.17
C ASP A 63 33.01 -13.91 -1.82
N THR A 64 32.57 -13.11 -0.84
CA THR A 64 33.49 -12.33 0.00
C THR A 64 32.86 -11.99 1.37
N GLU A 65 33.42 -12.56 2.42
CA GLU A 65 33.14 -12.39 3.86
C GLU A 65 33.83 -11.11 4.45
N PRO A 66 33.48 -10.62 5.67
CA PRO A 66 32.60 -9.46 5.87
C PRO A 66 33.29 -8.26 6.53
N ALA A 67 32.69 -7.07 6.44
CA ALA A 67 33.14 -5.92 7.24
C ALA A 67 31.96 -5.11 7.84
N GLN A 68 31.82 -5.32 9.15
CA GLN A 68 31.48 -4.35 10.20
C GLN A 68 30.11 -3.64 10.17
N ALA A 69 29.32 -4.06 11.15
CA ALA A 69 28.12 -3.41 11.67
C ALA A 69 28.39 -1.95 12.07
N ASN A 70 27.85 -1.02 11.27
CA ASN A 70 27.68 0.36 11.68
C ASN A 70 26.19 0.69 11.58
N SER A 71 25.55 0.76 12.75
CA SER A 71 24.29 1.44 13.03
C SER A 71 24.11 2.67 12.13
N SER A 72 23.35 2.54 11.04
CA SER A 72 23.10 3.63 10.10
C SER A 72 22.13 4.63 10.72
N LEU A 73 22.74 5.53 11.47
CA LEU A 73 22.15 6.74 11.99
C LEU A 73 21.86 7.64 10.78
N VAL A 74 20.63 7.52 10.30
CA VAL A 74 19.80 8.53 9.61
C VAL A 74 20.59 9.75 9.10
N SER A 75 20.97 9.74 7.83
CA SER A 75 21.33 10.97 7.12
C SER A 75 20.06 11.81 6.92
N LEU A 76 19.77 12.68 7.89
CA LEU A 76 18.87 13.83 7.72
C LEU A 76 19.48 14.78 6.67
N GLY A 77 19.15 14.59 5.39
CA GLY A 77 19.81 15.34 4.31
C GLY A 77 18.95 15.70 3.10
N ALA A 78 17.67 15.32 3.07
CA ALA A 78 16.70 15.82 2.11
C ALA A 78 15.44 16.16 2.91
N GLY A 79 14.79 17.28 2.59
CA GLY A 79 13.59 17.75 3.29
C GLY A 79 12.64 16.60 3.59
N GLU A 80 12.12 16.56 4.82
CA GLU A 80 11.20 15.54 5.28
C GLU A 80 10.08 15.38 4.24
N GLY A 81 9.99 14.21 3.58
CA GLY A 81 9.04 14.02 2.48
C GLY A 81 7.61 14.28 2.93
N ASP A 82 6.77 14.81 2.03
CA ASP A 82 5.40 15.25 2.36
C ASP A 82 4.61 14.13 3.07
N ALA A 83 4.77 12.88 2.66
CA ALA A 83 4.13 11.75 3.31
C ALA A 83 4.55 11.57 4.78
N LEU A 84 5.85 11.73 5.08
CA LEU A 84 6.40 11.58 6.42
C LEU A 84 5.95 12.72 7.33
N PHE A 85 5.98 13.96 6.82
CA PHE A 85 5.46 15.13 7.53
C PHE A 85 3.97 14.96 7.87
N HIS A 86 3.17 14.48 6.92
CA HIS A 86 1.75 14.23 7.14
C HIS A 86 1.48 13.04 8.08
N ALA A 87 2.29 11.98 8.01
CA ALA A 87 2.15 10.82 8.89
C ALA A 87 2.36 11.19 10.36
N ARG A 88 3.43 11.93 10.68
CA ARG A 88 3.69 12.41 12.06
C ARG A 88 2.56 13.24 12.63
N ASN A 89 1.97 14.10 11.80
CA ASN A 89 0.84 14.91 12.22
C ASN A 89 -0.46 14.11 12.36
N LEU A 90 -0.60 12.97 11.67
CA LEU A 90 -1.75 12.08 11.80
C LEU A 90 -1.67 11.16 13.02
N GLU A 91 -0.46 10.86 13.52
CA GLU A 91 -0.27 9.99 14.69
C GLU A 91 -1.04 10.47 15.93
N GLN A 92 -1.19 11.79 16.11
CA GLN A 92 -1.95 12.35 17.23
C GLN A 92 -3.47 12.03 17.18
N PHE A 93 -3.99 11.63 16.02
CA PHE A 93 -5.41 11.31 15.81
C PHE A 93 -5.69 9.80 15.75
N THR A 94 -4.65 8.96 15.68
CA THR A 94 -4.78 7.52 15.50
C THR A 94 -4.34 6.75 16.74
N ARG A 95 -5.05 5.67 17.09
CA ARG A 95 -4.63 4.77 18.18
C ARG A 95 -3.56 3.77 17.74
N HIS A 96 -3.47 3.51 16.44
CA HIS A 96 -2.52 2.59 15.83
C HIS A 96 -1.44 3.39 15.09
N PRO A 97 -0.21 2.86 14.95
CA PRO A 97 0.85 3.55 14.24
C PRO A 97 0.44 3.82 12.79
N VAL A 98 0.77 5.02 12.30
CA VAL A 98 0.57 5.41 10.91
C VAL A 98 1.65 4.74 10.06
N LEU A 99 1.24 4.04 9.02
CA LEU A 99 2.12 3.33 8.11
C LEU A 99 2.46 4.20 6.91
N LEU A 100 3.68 4.06 6.39
CA LEU A 100 4.13 4.71 5.17
C LEU A 100 4.18 3.70 4.03
N LEU A 101 3.60 4.05 2.88
CA LEU A 101 3.69 3.22 1.69
C LEU A 101 5.06 3.40 1.04
N LYS A 102 5.94 2.41 1.17
CA LYS A 102 7.28 2.43 0.59
C LYS A 102 7.22 2.55 -0.94
N GLY A 103 8.04 3.44 -1.50
CA GLY A 103 8.07 3.73 -2.94
C GLY A 103 6.90 4.59 -3.45
N GLY A 104 6.03 5.04 -2.54
CA GLY A 104 4.93 5.96 -2.82
C GLY A 104 3.95 5.47 -3.88
N TYR A 105 3.25 6.42 -4.47
CA TYR A 105 2.30 6.16 -5.54
C TYR A 105 2.98 5.62 -6.81
N LYS A 106 4.18 6.08 -7.11
CA LYS A 106 4.95 5.68 -8.30
C LYS A 106 5.19 4.18 -8.34
N TYR A 107 5.74 3.61 -7.26
CA TYR A 107 6.00 2.17 -7.20
C TYR A 107 4.68 1.37 -7.16
N PHE A 108 3.72 1.81 -6.34
CA PHE A 108 2.44 1.12 -6.22
C PHE A 108 1.69 1.05 -7.55
N SER A 109 1.63 2.16 -8.30
CA SER A 109 0.93 2.21 -9.58
C SER A 109 1.59 1.36 -10.66
N ALA A 110 2.90 1.10 -10.57
CA ALA A 110 3.61 0.20 -11.47
C ALA A 110 3.34 -1.28 -11.15
N CYS A 111 3.38 -1.67 -9.87
CA CYS A 111 3.19 -3.05 -9.43
C CYS A 111 1.71 -3.46 -9.36
N TYR A 112 0.86 -2.57 -8.89
CA TYR A 112 -0.56 -2.80 -8.60
C TYR A 112 -1.45 -1.88 -9.43
N HIS A 113 -1.20 -1.84 -10.75
CA HIS A 113 -1.93 -0.97 -11.68
C HIS A 113 -3.46 -1.20 -11.68
N PHE A 114 -3.92 -2.36 -11.23
CA PHE A 114 -5.34 -2.73 -11.13
C PHE A 114 -6.03 -2.18 -9.87
N LEU A 115 -5.26 -1.68 -8.90
CA LEU A 115 -5.74 -0.99 -7.71
C LEU A 115 -5.62 0.54 -7.81
N LYS A 116 -5.31 1.07 -8.99
CA LYS A 116 -5.41 2.51 -9.25
C LYS A 116 -6.86 2.86 -9.59
N SER A 117 -7.34 3.97 -9.05
CA SER A 117 -8.65 4.49 -9.37
C SER A 117 -8.63 5.20 -10.72
N GLN A 118 -9.69 4.97 -11.52
CA GLN A 118 -10.01 5.74 -12.72
C GLN A 118 -11.06 6.83 -12.44
N LYS A 119 -11.62 6.87 -11.22
CA LYS A 119 -12.66 7.82 -10.79
C LYS A 119 -12.24 8.49 -9.47
N THR A 120 -12.42 9.81 -9.35
CA THR A 120 -12.04 10.59 -8.16
C THR A 120 -12.85 10.24 -6.91
N LEU A 121 -14.09 9.76 -7.07
CA LEU A 121 -15.00 9.45 -5.97
C LEU A 121 -15.69 8.12 -6.23
N TRP A 122 -15.77 7.30 -5.17
CA TRP A 122 -16.51 6.05 -5.15
C TRP A 122 -17.72 6.20 -4.23
N MET A 123 -18.91 5.84 -4.72
CA MET A 123 -20.09 5.78 -3.86
C MET A 123 -19.99 4.53 -2.95
N PRO A 124 -20.56 4.57 -1.72
CA PRO A 124 -20.57 3.40 -0.84
C PRO A 124 -21.09 2.13 -1.54
N GLN A 125 -22.17 2.27 -2.32
CA GLN A 125 -22.73 1.17 -3.12
C GLN A 125 -21.76 0.61 -4.17
N GLU A 126 -20.92 1.46 -4.77
CA GLU A 126 -19.89 0.99 -5.72
C GLU A 126 -18.75 0.27 -4.98
N LEU A 127 -18.43 0.68 -3.76
CA LEU A 127 -17.46 -0.01 -2.90
C LEU A 127 -17.98 -1.36 -2.39
N ASP A 128 -19.28 -1.48 -2.12
CA ASP A 128 -19.89 -2.74 -1.70
C ASP A 128 -19.83 -3.82 -2.80
N ILE A 129 -19.80 -3.40 -4.06
CA ILE A 129 -19.67 -4.28 -5.24
C ILE A 129 -18.20 -4.57 -5.55
N PHE A 130 -17.27 -3.79 -5.01
CA PHE A 130 -15.84 -3.94 -5.28
C PHE A 130 -15.35 -5.31 -4.82
N GLN A 131 -14.95 -6.14 -5.78
CA GLN A 131 -14.40 -7.45 -5.47
C GLN A 131 -12.94 -7.30 -5.06
N PRO A 132 -12.57 -7.69 -3.82
CA PRO A 132 -11.18 -7.63 -3.40
C PRO A 132 -10.35 -8.62 -4.20
N TYR A 133 -9.11 -8.25 -4.48
CA TYR A 133 -8.14 -9.17 -5.04
C TYR A 133 -7.70 -10.20 -3.98
N PRO A 134 -7.22 -11.38 -4.40
CA PRO A 134 -6.53 -12.34 -3.52
C PRO A 134 -5.48 -11.67 -2.64
N VAL A 135 -5.32 -12.16 -1.41
CA VAL A 135 -4.28 -11.67 -0.51
C VAL A 135 -2.92 -12.11 -1.04
N GLU A 136 -1.98 -11.18 -1.09
CA GLU A 136 -0.61 -11.47 -1.48
C GLU A 136 0.17 -12.03 -0.28
N ILE A 137 0.67 -13.25 -0.43
CA ILE A 137 1.48 -13.94 0.60
C ILE A 137 2.97 -13.73 0.31
N LEU A 138 3.36 -13.86 -0.95
CA LEU A 138 4.70 -13.52 -1.42
C LEU A 138 4.57 -12.48 -2.53
N PRO A 139 5.21 -11.31 -2.39
CA PRO A 139 5.13 -10.23 -3.37
C PRO A 139 5.43 -10.70 -4.80
N ALA A 140 4.50 -10.41 -5.70
CA ALA A 140 4.54 -10.78 -7.12
C ALA A 140 4.72 -12.27 -7.43
N LYS A 141 4.54 -13.17 -6.45
CA LYS A 141 4.84 -14.61 -6.57
C LYS A 141 3.71 -15.53 -6.12
N LEU A 142 3.10 -15.26 -4.95
CA LEU A 142 2.10 -16.14 -4.35
C LEU A 142 0.91 -15.35 -3.83
N TYR A 143 -0.28 -15.73 -4.32
CA TYR A 143 -1.55 -15.14 -3.94
C TYR A 143 -2.46 -16.23 -3.36
N MET A 144 -3.14 -15.92 -2.25
CA MET A 144 -4.14 -16.77 -1.63
C MET A 144 -5.53 -16.15 -1.84
N GLY A 145 -6.43 -16.92 -2.43
CA GLY A 145 -7.77 -16.47 -2.74
C GLY A 145 -8.78 -17.60 -2.65
N ASN A 146 -10.05 -17.26 -2.84
CA ASN A 146 -11.14 -18.22 -2.89
C ASN A 146 -11.39 -18.73 -4.33
N SER A 147 -12.26 -19.73 -4.47
CA SER A 147 -12.62 -20.32 -5.77
C SER A 147 -13.20 -19.31 -6.77
N LYS A 148 -13.94 -18.29 -6.30
CA LYS A 148 -14.51 -17.24 -7.17
C LYS A 148 -13.39 -16.38 -7.79
N GLN A 149 -12.44 -15.94 -6.97
CA GLN A 149 -11.29 -15.16 -7.44
C GLN A 149 -10.39 -15.98 -8.37
N ALA A 150 -10.18 -17.27 -8.06
CA ALA A 150 -9.42 -18.17 -8.91
C ALA A 150 -10.09 -18.41 -10.28
N SER A 151 -11.42 -18.30 -10.36
CA SER A 151 -12.18 -18.47 -11.61
C SER A 151 -12.32 -17.18 -12.44
N ASP A 152 -11.98 -16.03 -11.87
CA ASP A 152 -12.11 -14.73 -12.53
C ASP A 152 -10.93 -14.46 -13.48
N LYS A 153 -11.24 -14.35 -14.78
CA LYS A 153 -10.25 -14.09 -15.83
C LYS A 153 -9.59 -12.72 -15.73
N GLN A 154 -10.30 -11.72 -15.22
CA GLN A 154 -9.75 -10.37 -15.04
C GLN A 154 -8.70 -10.39 -13.94
N ILE A 155 -8.99 -11.02 -12.80
CA ILE A 155 -8.04 -11.18 -11.69
C ILE A 155 -6.80 -11.95 -12.14
N GLN A 156 -6.98 -13.06 -12.87
CA GLN A 156 -5.85 -13.84 -13.40
C GLN A 156 -4.95 -13.00 -14.32
N LYS A 157 -5.54 -12.17 -15.18
CA LYS A 157 -4.80 -11.30 -16.10
C LYS A 157 -4.06 -10.19 -15.36
N ASP A 158 -4.75 -9.52 -14.44
CA ASP A 158 -4.21 -8.36 -13.70
C ASP A 158 -3.07 -8.78 -12.75
N LEU A 159 -3.19 -9.94 -12.10
CA LEU A 159 -2.13 -10.52 -11.27
C LEU A 159 -1.09 -11.34 -12.05
N LYS A 160 -1.27 -11.49 -13.38
CA LYS A 160 -0.38 -12.29 -14.25
C LYS A 160 -0.20 -13.74 -13.75
N ILE A 161 -1.29 -14.36 -13.29
CA ILE A 161 -1.29 -15.72 -12.75
C ILE A 161 -0.93 -16.73 -13.84
N LYS A 162 0.10 -17.54 -13.58
CA LYS A 162 0.56 -18.60 -14.49
C LYS A 162 0.08 -20.00 -14.10
N ALA A 163 -0.17 -20.21 -12.81
CA ALA A 163 -0.56 -21.49 -12.24
C ALA A 163 -1.53 -21.29 -11.08
N LEU A 164 -2.41 -22.26 -10.86
CA LEU A 164 -3.35 -22.30 -9.76
C LEU A 164 -3.12 -23.60 -8.98
N VAL A 165 -3.00 -23.49 -7.65
CA VAL A 165 -2.89 -24.62 -6.75
C VAL A 165 -4.17 -24.67 -5.92
N ASN A 166 -4.94 -25.75 -6.06
CA ASN A 166 -6.15 -25.96 -5.27
C ASN A 166 -5.83 -26.86 -4.08
N VAL A 167 -6.08 -26.36 -2.87
CA VAL A 167 -5.92 -27.12 -1.62
C VAL A 167 -7.32 -27.44 -1.11
N SER A 168 -7.69 -28.71 -1.20
CA SER A 168 -8.94 -29.22 -0.63
C SER A 168 -8.62 -30.29 0.41
N GLU A 169 -9.25 -30.20 1.57
CA GLU A 169 -9.24 -31.26 2.58
C GLU A 169 -10.40 -32.23 2.30
N GLN A 170 -10.13 -33.54 2.31
CA GLN A 170 -11.21 -34.53 2.32
C GLN A 170 -11.80 -34.59 3.73
N PRO A 171 -13.13 -34.45 3.90
CA PRO A 171 -13.73 -34.64 5.21
C PRO A 171 -13.51 -36.09 5.65
N VAL A 172 -12.88 -36.27 6.82
CA VAL A 172 -12.77 -37.59 7.45
C VAL A 172 -14.18 -38.03 7.83
N THR A 173 -14.75 -38.96 7.07
CA THR A 173 -15.98 -39.66 7.46
C THR A 173 -15.66 -40.52 8.68
N LEU A 174 -16.14 -40.08 9.85
CA LEU A 174 -16.19 -40.87 11.08
C LEU A 174 -17.28 -41.94 10.99
#